data_AF-A0A6A5JWM2-F1
#
_entry.id   AF-A0A6A5JWM2-F1
#
_cell.length_a   1.000
_cell.length_b   1.000
_cell.length_c   1.000
_cell.angle_alpha   90.00
_cell.angle_beta   90.00
_cell.angle_gamma   90.00
#
_symmetry.space_group_name_H-M   'P 1'
#
loop_
_entity.id
_entity.type
_entity.pdbx_description
1 polymer ?
#
loop_
_entity_poly.entity_id
_entity_poly.type
_entity_poly.pdbx_seq_one_letter_code
_entity_poly.pdbx_strand_id
1 'polypeptide(L)'
;MSKIPSLPSYGKVIDDITATDTTRLAFMRLILGKLGLQVNEKEQAVPSLSRLHLTAHDLADVSDLVANWSEMLTVIDGDEYIKGENDVFRIEKEGAAWSVKELKRAVSAVSEKLPTLATATSGFQTREEQKEAKANKKQKTKEEEIRECIQYTATTAPDQILSYENIIKVIVPHENELPSAKETSFQHEAFYSNLHHYHTKLRNPDASFGKHLMYGEVVTSTNTLLEKNPTLLRNLPNGFTITATTQIAGRGRESNVWIAPPGALMFSTILHHAFTGAPVVFIQYLAALAIVQGIKTYAPGYAKIPVKLKWPNDIYAQLPGSSNNPVVKIGGILVNSSYSGSTYDVVTGIGLNLSNALPTTSLNLLASAQSPPLKPFTPEKLLASILALFESLYSTFCTSGFNTEMERMYYDAWLHTDQIVTLESEGGVRARIKGITRDWGLLVAEELGWQDRPTGKVLEVRSDGNSFDFFRGLVGKKV
;
A
#
# COMPACT_ATOMS: atom_id res chain seq x y z
N MET A 1 -40.61 -22.56 28.72
CA MET A 1 -40.10 -22.66 27.34
C MET A 1 -39.85 -21.26 26.80
N SER A 2 -38.61 -20.77 26.78
CA SER A 2 -38.28 -19.51 26.11
C SER A 2 -38.16 -19.74 24.61
N LYS A 3 -38.84 -18.92 23.80
CA LYS A 3 -38.67 -18.94 22.35
C LYS A 3 -37.35 -18.26 22.01
N ILE A 4 -36.36 -19.04 21.59
CA ILE A 4 -35.17 -18.51 20.92
C ILE A 4 -35.65 -17.88 19.60
N PRO A 5 -35.33 -16.62 19.29
CA PRO A 5 -35.68 -16.02 18.01
C PRO A 5 -35.00 -16.80 16.87
N SER A 6 -35.75 -17.19 15.85
CA SER A 6 -35.16 -17.75 14.64
C SER A 6 -34.34 -16.66 13.95
N LEU A 7 -33.01 -16.75 14.06
CA LEU A 7 -32.10 -15.97 13.21
C LEU A 7 -32.53 -16.19 11.75
N PRO A 8 -32.74 -15.13 10.96
CA PRO A 8 -32.96 -15.28 9.53
C PRO A 8 -31.80 -16.06 8.93
N SER A 9 -32.06 -16.93 7.95
CA SER A 9 -30.95 -17.50 7.19
C SER A 9 -30.17 -16.35 6.56
N TYR A 10 -28.84 -16.40 6.68
CA TYR A 10 -27.96 -15.31 6.26
C TYR A 10 -28.20 -14.87 4.80
N GLY A 11 -28.57 -15.83 3.93
CA GLY A 11 -29.01 -15.56 2.55
C GLY A 11 -30.22 -14.63 2.47
N LYS A 12 -31.27 -14.81 3.28
CA LYS A 12 -32.44 -13.93 3.23
C LYS A 12 -32.08 -12.48 3.58
N VAL A 13 -31.15 -12.27 4.53
CA VAL A 13 -30.67 -10.91 4.87
C VAL A 13 -29.92 -10.28 3.71
N ILE A 14 -29.12 -11.05 2.97
CA ILE A 14 -28.47 -10.59 1.74
C ILE A 14 -29.53 -10.25 0.69
N ASP A 15 -30.49 -11.14 0.43
CA ASP A 15 -31.57 -10.93 -0.55
C ASP A 15 -32.37 -9.66 -0.24
N ASP A 16 -32.78 -9.46 1.02
CA ASP A 16 -33.52 -8.28 1.49
C ASP A 16 -32.68 -6.98 1.38
N ILE A 17 -31.36 -7.04 1.57
CA ILE A 17 -30.44 -5.90 1.37
C ILE A 17 -30.30 -5.59 -0.12
N THR A 18 -29.99 -6.58 -0.96
CA THR A 18 -29.83 -6.40 -2.41
C THR A 18 -31.10 -5.88 -3.06
N ALA A 19 -32.29 -6.35 -2.63
CA ALA A 19 -33.58 -5.88 -3.12
C ALA A 19 -33.87 -4.39 -2.83
N THR A 20 -33.15 -3.77 -1.88
CA THR A 20 -33.35 -2.35 -1.51
C THR A 20 -32.20 -1.43 -1.94
N ASP A 21 -31.16 -1.96 -2.59
CA ASP A 21 -29.90 -1.23 -2.76
C ASP A 21 -30.04 -0.01 -3.69
N THR A 22 -30.80 -0.11 -4.77
CA THR A 22 -31.11 1.03 -5.67
C THR A 22 -31.80 2.18 -4.93
N THR A 23 -32.74 1.85 -4.03
CA THR A 23 -33.47 2.83 -3.22
C THR A 23 -32.56 3.46 -2.15
N ARG A 24 -31.69 2.66 -1.53
CA ARG A 24 -30.67 3.13 -0.56
C ARG A 24 -29.67 4.06 -1.22
N LEU A 25 -29.17 3.72 -2.40
CA LEU A 25 -28.28 4.57 -3.21
C LEU A 25 -28.98 5.89 -3.55
N ALA A 26 -30.20 5.86 -4.09
CA ALA A 26 -30.96 7.08 -4.39
C ALA A 26 -31.17 7.97 -3.15
N PHE A 27 -31.52 7.39 -2.01
CA PHE A 27 -31.65 8.12 -0.73
C PHE A 27 -30.33 8.75 -0.27
N MET A 28 -29.21 8.04 -0.39
CA MET A 28 -27.89 8.58 -0.08
C MET A 28 -27.47 9.70 -1.05
N ARG A 29 -27.75 9.58 -2.36
CA ARG A 29 -27.51 10.66 -3.33
C ARG A 29 -28.30 11.93 -2.95
N LEU A 30 -29.56 11.79 -2.53
CA LEU A 30 -30.38 12.91 -2.05
C LEU A 30 -29.85 13.56 -0.76
N ILE A 31 -29.35 12.76 0.21
CA ILE A 31 -28.71 13.30 1.43
C ILE A 31 -27.46 14.11 1.07
N LEU A 32 -26.57 13.56 0.25
CA LEU A 32 -25.32 14.21 -0.14
C LEU A 32 -25.58 15.50 -0.93
N GLY A 33 -26.54 15.48 -1.86
CA GLY A 33 -27.00 16.68 -2.56
C GLY A 33 -27.58 17.75 -1.61
N LYS A 34 -28.36 17.35 -0.60
CA LYS A 34 -28.89 18.26 0.43
C LYS A 34 -27.79 18.86 1.33
N LEU A 35 -26.65 18.18 1.46
CA LEU A 35 -25.44 18.68 2.13
C LEU A 35 -24.57 19.57 1.22
N GLY A 36 -25.04 19.91 0.01
CA GLY A 36 -24.32 20.78 -0.93
C GLY A 36 -23.21 20.10 -1.72
N LEU A 37 -23.11 18.77 -1.67
CA LEU A 37 -22.12 18.00 -2.43
C LEU A 37 -22.67 17.69 -3.83
N GLN A 38 -21.84 17.88 -4.85
CA GLN A 38 -22.14 17.32 -6.18
C GLN A 38 -21.95 15.80 -6.14
N VAL A 39 -22.98 15.08 -6.57
CA VAL A 39 -23.00 13.62 -6.62
C VAL A 39 -22.98 13.18 -8.08
N ASN A 40 -22.08 12.27 -8.45
CA ASN A 40 -22.05 11.73 -9.81
C ASN A 40 -23.39 11.07 -10.16
N GLU A 41 -24.09 11.60 -11.17
CA GLU A 41 -25.36 11.06 -11.67
C GLU A 41 -25.17 9.74 -12.43
N LYS A 42 -24.01 9.57 -13.05
CA LYS A 42 -23.57 8.29 -13.63
C LYS A 42 -22.90 7.49 -12.53
N GLU A 43 -23.25 6.21 -12.43
CA GLU A 43 -22.43 5.25 -11.69
C GLU A 43 -21.01 5.27 -12.27
N GLN A 44 -20.06 5.66 -11.43
CA GLN A 44 -18.66 5.63 -11.77
C GLN A 44 -18.24 4.17 -11.72
N ALA A 45 -18.27 3.51 -12.89
CA ALA A 45 -17.82 2.13 -13.06
C ALA A 45 -16.49 1.95 -12.32
N VAL A 46 -16.42 0.94 -11.45
CA VAL A 46 -15.22 0.76 -10.62
C VAL A 46 -14.07 0.45 -11.57
N PRO A 47 -12.99 1.25 -11.58
CA PRO A 47 -11.99 1.15 -12.64
C PRO A 47 -11.39 -0.25 -12.64
N SER A 48 -11.34 -0.86 -13.83
CA SER A 48 -10.63 -2.11 -14.06
C SER A 48 -9.19 -1.95 -13.60
N LEU A 49 -8.64 -2.97 -12.93
CA LEU A 49 -7.22 -2.98 -12.57
C LEU A 49 -6.38 -2.79 -13.84
N SER A 50 -5.37 -1.93 -13.76
CA SER A 50 -4.46 -1.71 -14.88
C SER A 50 -3.53 -2.90 -15.06
N ARG A 51 -2.83 -2.92 -16.19
CA ARG A 51 -1.60 -3.70 -16.35
C ARG A 51 -0.57 -3.25 -15.31
N LEU A 52 0.33 -4.17 -14.96
CA LEU A 52 1.44 -4.00 -14.04
C LEU A 52 2.73 -4.00 -14.87
N HIS A 53 3.24 -2.82 -15.20
CA HIS A 53 4.44 -2.63 -16.01
C HIS A 53 5.67 -2.88 -15.15
N LEU A 54 6.39 -3.97 -15.40
CA LEU A 54 7.64 -4.32 -14.73
C LEU A 54 8.82 -3.76 -15.54
N THR A 55 9.57 -2.86 -14.94
CA THR A 55 10.76 -2.22 -15.51
C THR A 55 11.97 -2.35 -14.59
N ALA A 56 13.17 -2.16 -15.13
CA ALA A 56 14.39 -1.98 -14.34
C ALA A 56 15.28 -0.88 -14.94
N HIS A 57 16.34 -0.49 -14.21
CA HIS A 57 17.29 0.54 -14.70
C HIS A 57 18.10 0.06 -15.91
N ASP A 58 18.61 -1.18 -15.84
CA ASP A 58 19.09 -1.94 -16.99
C ASP A 58 17.97 -2.92 -17.38
N LEU A 59 17.64 -3.01 -18.66
CA LEU A 59 16.50 -3.82 -19.12
C LEU A 59 16.82 -5.32 -19.04
N ALA A 60 18.10 -5.70 -19.10
CA ALA A 60 18.52 -7.09 -18.89
C ALA A 60 18.12 -7.62 -17.50
N ASP A 61 18.08 -6.75 -16.48
CA ASP A 61 17.61 -7.12 -15.13
C ASP A 61 16.13 -7.53 -15.11
N VAL A 62 15.31 -7.11 -16.10
CA VAL A 62 13.92 -7.56 -16.24
C VAL A 62 13.89 -8.99 -16.78
N SER A 63 14.62 -9.27 -17.86
CA SER A 63 14.75 -10.62 -18.43
C SER A 63 15.28 -11.62 -17.41
N ASP A 64 16.33 -11.26 -16.66
CA ASP A 64 16.91 -12.09 -15.61
C ASP A 64 15.89 -12.37 -14.48
N LEU A 65 15.11 -11.36 -14.07
CA LEU A 65 14.08 -11.54 -13.04
C LEU A 65 12.93 -12.45 -13.52
N VAL A 66 12.47 -12.29 -14.77
CA VAL A 66 11.40 -13.13 -15.33
C VAL A 66 11.88 -14.57 -15.54
N ALA A 67 13.13 -14.78 -15.96
CA ALA A 67 13.71 -16.12 -16.08
C ALA A 67 13.75 -16.86 -14.73
N ASN A 68 14.05 -16.14 -13.64
CA ASN A 68 14.03 -16.68 -12.28
C ASN A 68 12.63 -17.10 -11.79
N TRP A 69 11.54 -16.69 -12.45
CA TRP A 69 10.19 -17.12 -12.10
C TRP A 69 9.79 -18.47 -12.71
N SER A 70 10.64 -19.10 -13.52
CA SER A 70 10.33 -20.35 -14.24
C SER A 70 9.73 -21.47 -13.37
N GLU A 71 10.19 -21.65 -12.12
CA GLU A 71 9.63 -22.64 -11.18
C GLU A 71 8.25 -22.25 -10.61
N MET A 72 7.91 -20.95 -10.61
CA MET A 72 6.61 -20.44 -10.17
C MET A 72 5.54 -20.48 -11.27
N LEU A 73 5.94 -20.57 -12.53
CA LEU A 73 5.03 -20.50 -13.67
C LEU A 73 4.10 -21.73 -13.74
N THR A 74 2.95 -21.53 -14.37
CA THR A 74 1.98 -22.57 -14.71
C THR A 74 1.34 -22.18 -16.02
N VAL A 75 1.49 -23.04 -17.03
CA VAL A 75 1.08 -22.75 -18.40
C VAL A 75 -0.33 -23.28 -18.62
N ILE A 76 -1.27 -22.40 -19.01
CA ILE A 76 -2.65 -22.78 -19.31
C ILE A 76 -3.04 -22.20 -20.67
N ASP A 77 -3.46 -23.06 -21.59
CA ASP A 77 -3.85 -22.74 -22.97
C ASP A 77 -2.77 -21.99 -23.81
N GLY A 78 -1.52 -22.00 -23.34
CA GLY A 78 -0.35 -21.31 -23.92
C GLY A 78 0.02 -20.00 -23.24
N ASP A 79 -0.80 -19.52 -22.30
CA ASP A 79 -0.54 -18.33 -21.48
C ASP A 79 0.19 -18.74 -20.18
N GLU A 80 1.09 -17.90 -19.68
CA GLU A 80 1.88 -18.15 -18.46
C GLU A 80 1.32 -17.43 -17.24
N TYR A 81 1.15 -18.17 -16.14
CA TYR A 81 0.55 -17.66 -14.90
C TYR A 81 1.42 -17.92 -13.67
N ILE A 82 1.47 -16.94 -12.77
CA ILE A 82 1.92 -17.10 -11.38
C ILE A 82 0.66 -17.10 -10.51
N LYS A 83 0.38 -18.22 -9.85
CA LYS A 83 -0.47 -18.23 -8.66
C LYS A 83 0.43 -17.84 -7.49
N GLY A 84 0.17 -16.68 -6.89
CA GLY A 84 0.72 -16.35 -5.59
C GLY A 84 -0.02 -17.16 -4.53
N GLU A 85 -0.78 -16.48 -3.70
CA GLU A 85 -1.65 -17.13 -2.72
C GLU A 85 -3.03 -16.51 -2.79
N ASN A 86 -3.09 -15.19 -2.62
CA ASN A 86 -4.31 -14.40 -2.76
C ASN A 86 -4.67 -14.14 -4.23
N ASP A 87 -3.67 -13.83 -5.06
CA ASP A 87 -3.86 -13.33 -6.41
C ASP A 87 -3.28 -14.28 -7.49
N VAL A 88 -3.83 -14.15 -8.71
CA VAL A 88 -3.29 -14.77 -9.93
C VAL A 88 -2.75 -13.67 -10.84
N PHE A 89 -1.52 -13.85 -11.30
CA PHE A 89 -0.85 -12.97 -12.25
C PHE A 89 -0.67 -13.69 -13.59
N ARG A 90 -0.96 -13.04 -14.70
CA ARG A 90 -0.61 -13.49 -16.06
C ARG A 90 0.62 -12.71 -16.53
N ILE A 91 1.62 -13.40 -17.07
CA ILE A 91 2.77 -12.76 -17.71
C ILE A 91 2.43 -12.54 -19.19
N GLU A 92 2.49 -11.29 -19.64
CA GLU A 92 2.30 -10.92 -21.06
C GLU A 92 3.65 -10.86 -21.75
N LYS A 93 3.86 -11.67 -22.79
CA LYS A 93 5.14 -11.71 -23.53
C LYS A 93 5.19 -10.62 -24.59
N GLU A 94 6.29 -9.88 -24.67
CA GLU A 94 6.56 -8.98 -25.79
C GLU A 94 6.49 -9.76 -27.13
N GLY A 95 5.95 -9.13 -28.17
CA GLY A 95 5.67 -9.79 -29.45
C GLY A 95 4.34 -10.54 -29.51
N ALA A 96 3.61 -10.73 -28.39
CA ALA A 96 2.21 -11.18 -28.40
C ALA A 96 1.21 -10.10 -28.88
N ALA A 97 1.63 -9.24 -29.83
CA ALA A 97 0.84 -8.15 -30.37
C ALA A 97 -0.47 -8.67 -30.98
N TRP A 98 -1.57 -8.51 -30.23
CA TRP A 98 -2.93 -8.90 -30.61
C TRP A 98 -2.99 -10.27 -31.29
N SER A 99 -2.59 -11.33 -30.57
CA SER A 99 -2.74 -12.67 -31.12
C SER A 99 -4.20 -12.87 -31.58
N VAL A 100 -4.42 -13.54 -32.71
CA VAL A 100 -5.78 -13.77 -33.25
C VAL A 100 -6.65 -14.51 -32.21
N LYS A 101 -6.04 -15.20 -31.24
CA LYS A 101 -6.68 -15.76 -30.03
C LYS A 101 -7.22 -14.68 -29.08
N GLU A 102 -6.45 -13.64 -28.75
CA GLU A 102 -6.91 -12.54 -27.90
C GLU A 102 -7.94 -11.66 -28.60
N LEU A 103 -7.73 -11.35 -29.89
CA LEU A 103 -8.74 -10.68 -30.71
C LEU A 103 -10.04 -11.51 -30.74
N LYS A 104 -9.95 -12.85 -30.92
CA LYS A 104 -11.12 -13.74 -30.82
C LYS A 104 -11.74 -13.76 -29.42
N ARG A 105 -10.98 -13.80 -28.32
CA ARG A 105 -11.53 -13.73 -26.95
C ARG A 105 -12.31 -12.42 -26.74
N ALA A 106 -11.72 -11.27 -27.12
CA ALA A 106 -12.37 -9.97 -27.02
C ALA A 106 -13.61 -9.85 -27.93
N VAL A 107 -13.52 -10.31 -29.19
CA VAL A 107 -14.65 -10.30 -30.14
C VAL A 107 -15.76 -11.27 -29.73
N SER A 108 -15.45 -12.45 -29.18
CA SER A 108 -16.46 -13.38 -28.66
C SER A 108 -17.21 -12.80 -27.47
N ALA A 109 -16.51 -12.17 -26.52
CA ALA A 109 -17.12 -11.48 -25.37
C ALA A 109 -18.01 -10.28 -25.77
N VAL A 110 -17.81 -9.72 -26.97
CA VAL A 110 -18.71 -8.72 -27.58
C VAL A 110 -19.82 -9.37 -28.40
N SER A 111 -19.55 -10.47 -29.09
CA SER A 111 -20.53 -11.19 -29.92
C SER A 111 -21.63 -11.87 -29.09
N GLU A 112 -21.33 -12.30 -27.86
CA GLU A 112 -22.33 -12.80 -26.90
C GLU A 112 -23.26 -11.69 -26.37
N LYS A 113 -22.95 -10.41 -26.62
CA LYS A 113 -23.78 -9.25 -26.22
C LYS A 113 -24.68 -8.72 -27.33
N LEU A 114 -24.76 -9.39 -28.49
CA LEU A 114 -25.77 -9.13 -29.52
C LEU A 114 -27.05 -9.92 -29.23
N PRO A 115 -28.25 -9.31 -29.29
CA PRO A 115 -29.48 -9.96 -28.82
C PRO A 115 -30.06 -10.93 -29.86
N THR A 116 -29.82 -12.24 -29.68
CA THR A 116 -30.52 -13.30 -30.42
C THR A 116 -31.83 -13.67 -29.71
N LEU A 117 -32.96 -13.17 -30.22
CA LEU A 117 -34.30 -13.57 -29.79
C LEU A 117 -34.69 -14.94 -30.37
N ALA A 118 -34.81 -15.99 -29.55
CA ALA A 118 -35.73 -17.11 -29.76
C ALA A 118 -35.91 -18.01 -28.51
N THR A 119 -37.16 -18.09 -28.04
CA THR A 119 -37.83 -19.18 -27.28
C THR A 119 -37.06 -20.51 -27.11
N ALA A 120 -36.69 -20.96 -25.90
CA ALA A 120 -37.49 -21.72 -24.91
C ALA A 120 -36.81 -23.11 -24.63
N THR A 121 -37.12 -23.95 -23.62
CA THR A 121 -38.23 -24.02 -22.65
C THR A 121 -37.77 -24.66 -21.31
N SER A 122 -38.58 -24.53 -20.25
CA SER A 122 -38.65 -25.30 -18.98
C SER A 122 -37.66 -26.46 -18.70
N GLY A 123 -36.95 -26.36 -17.57
CA GLY A 123 -36.25 -27.48 -16.93
C GLY A 123 -36.18 -27.32 -15.40
N PHE A 124 -37.22 -27.76 -14.69
CA PHE A 124 -37.16 -27.87 -13.22
C PHE A 124 -36.28 -29.08 -12.85
N GLN A 125 -35.17 -28.85 -12.15
CA GLN A 125 -34.45 -29.90 -11.41
C GLN A 125 -34.57 -29.65 -9.90
N THR A 126 -34.87 -30.73 -9.18
CA THR A 126 -35.26 -30.74 -7.77
C THR A 126 -34.06 -30.56 -6.84
N ARG A 127 -34.22 -29.70 -5.83
CA ARG A 127 -33.24 -29.48 -4.75
C ARG A 127 -33.18 -30.68 -3.78
N GLU A 128 -32.56 -31.79 -4.15
CA GLU A 128 -32.28 -32.88 -3.20
C GLU A 128 -30.83 -33.41 -3.15
N GLU A 129 -29.98 -33.18 -4.16
CA GLU A 129 -28.59 -33.69 -4.15
C GLU A 129 -27.58 -32.83 -3.36
N GLN A 130 -27.95 -31.63 -2.90
CA GLN A 130 -27.00 -30.71 -2.22
C GLN A 130 -26.81 -30.96 -0.71
N LYS A 131 -27.23 -32.10 -0.15
CA LYS A 131 -27.12 -32.38 1.30
C LYS A 131 -26.00 -33.34 1.74
N GLU A 132 -25.32 -34.04 0.83
CA GLU A 132 -24.21 -34.95 1.19
C GLU A 132 -22.80 -34.42 0.86
N ALA A 133 -22.66 -33.37 0.06
CA ALA A 133 -21.36 -32.80 -0.35
C ALA A 133 -20.64 -31.94 0.73
N LYS A 134 -20.80 -32.25 2.02
CA LYS A 134 -20.15 -31.56 3.15
C LYS A 134 -19.08 -32.38 3.90
N ALA A 135 -18.74 -33.56 3.39
CA ALA A 135 -17.51 -34.27 3.75
C ALA A 135 -16.56 -34.30 2.54
N ASN A 136 -15.27 -34.05 2.75
CA ASN A 136 -14.20 -34.04 1.73
C ASN A 136 -14.39 -33.06 0.55
N LYS A 137 -14.23 -31.74 0.81
CA LYS A 137 -13.68 -30.86 -0.23
C LYS A 137 -12.22 -31.26 -0.47
N LYS A 138 -11.97 -31.96 -1.58
CA LYS A 138 -10.62 -32.17 -2.11
C LYS A 138 -9.97 -30.79 -2.31
N GLN A 139 -8.72 -30.63 -1.84
CA GLN A 139 -7.97 -29.38 -2.06
C GLN A 139 -7.78 -29.20 -3.58
N LYS A 140 -8.10 -28.00 -4.09
CA LYS A 140 -7.98 -27.70 -5.52
C LYS A 140 -6.52 -27.70 -5.92
N THR A 141 -6.26 -28.06 -7.17
CA THR A 141 -4.94 -27.92 -7.79
C THR A 141 -4.71 -26.47 -8.21
N LYS A 142 -3.43 -26.09 -8.32
CA LYS A 142 -3.00 -24.76 -8.79
C LYS A 142 -3.65 -24.39 -10.14
N GLU A 143 -3.74 -25.36 -11.06
CA GLU A 143 -4.38 -25.17 -12.38
C GLU A 143 -5.90 -24.93 -12.29
N GLU A 144 -6.62 -25.66 -11.43
CA GLU A 144 -8.06 -25.46 -11.23
C GLU A 144 -8.36 -24.05 -10.70
N GLU A 145 -7.59 -23.57 -9.72
CA GLU A 145 -7.74 -22.22 -9.17
C GLU A 145 -7.44 -21.12 -10.20
N ILE A 146 -6.40 -21.31 -11.05
CA ILE A 146 -6.11 -20.36 -12.13
C ILE A 146 -7.24 -20.39 -13.17
N ARG A 147 -7.76 -21.56 -13.58
CA ARG A 147 -8.90 -21.68 -14.52
C ARG A 147 -10.16 -20.97 -13.99
N GLU A 148 -10.43 -21.04 -12.70
CA GLU A 148 -11.52 -20.29 -12.08
C GLU A 148 -11.30 -18.77 -12.15
N CYS A 149 -10.08 -18.29 -11.91
CA CYS A 149 -9.75 -16.87 -12.06
C CYS A 149 -9.83 -16.40 -13.52
N ILE A 150 -9.43 -17.23 -14.49
CA ILE A 150 -9.59 -16.96 -15.94
C ILE A 150 -11.08 -16.80 -16.25
N GLN A 151 -11.91 -17.75 -15.83
CA GLN A 151 -13.36 -17.71 -16.09
C GLN A 151 -14.02 -16.50 -15.42
N TYR A 152 -13.68 -16.22 -14.16
CA TYR A 152 -14.21 -15.07 -13.42
C TYR A 152 -13.84 -13.75 -14.10
N THR A 153 -12.58 -13.58 -14.51
CA THR A 153 -12.10 -12.39 -15.22
C THR A 153 -12.79 -12.22 -16.58
N ALA A 154 -13.11 -13.33 -17.28
CA ALA A 154 -13.81 -13.30 -18.56
C ALA A 154 -15.30 -12.93 -18.43
N THR A 155 -15.96 -13.28 -17.32
CA THR A 155 -17.41 -13.02 -17.11
C THR A 155 -17.72 -11.73 -16.36
N THR A 156 -16.74 -11.01 -15.82
CA THR A 156 -16.99 -9.79 -15.05
C THR A 156 -17.51 -8.62 -15.89
N ALA A 157 -18.49 -7.90 -15.34
CA ALA A 157 -19.14 -6.74 -15.95
C ALA A 157 -18.84 -5.44 -15.17
N PRO A 158 -18.86 -4.25 -15.81
CA PRO A 158 -18.49 -2.98 -15.16
C PRO A 158 -19.40 -2.53 -14.00
N ASP A 159 -20.59 -3.10 -13.93
CA ASP A 159 -21.67 -2.86 -12.95
C ASP A 159 -21.69 -3.90 -11.81
N GLN A 160 -20.81 -4.91 -11.84
CA GLN A 160 -20.74 -5.96 -10.82
C GLN A 160 -19.81 -5.55 -9.66
N ILE A 161 -20.18 -5.92 -8.42
CA ILE A 161 -19.25 -5.88 -7.29
C ILE A 161 -18.16 -6.94 -7.52
N LEU A 162 -16.93 -6.49 -7.79
CA LEU A 162 -15.80 -7.35 -8.14
C LEU A 162 -15.11 -7.91 -6.89
N SER A 163 -14.95 -9.24 -6.84
CA SER A 163 -13.96 -9.88 -5.98
C SER A 163 -12.59 -9.73 -6.64
N TYR A 164 -11.84 -8.69 -6.23
CA TYR A 164 -10.56 -8.38 -6.87
C TYR A 164 -9.53 -9.49 -6.78
N GLU A 165 -9.57 -10.34 -5.74
CA GLU A 165 -8.70 -11.50 -5.54
C GLU A 165 -8.79 -12.47 -6.73
N ASN A 166 -10.02 -12.68 -7.25
CA ASN A 166 -10.33 -13.56 -8.38
C ASN A 166 -10.07 -12.94 -9.77
N ILE A 167 -9.81 -11.63 -9.84
CA ILE A 167 -9.40 -10.95 -11.09
C ILE A 167 -7.94 -11.32 -11.38
N ILE A 168 -7.63 -11.67 -12.63
CA ILE A 168 -6.25 -11.86 -13.06
C ILE A 168 -5.55 -10.51 -13.25
N LYS A 169 -4.39 -10.35 -12.63
CA LYS A 169 -3.52 -9.18 -12.77
C LYS A 169 -2.57 -9.46 -13.92
N VAL A 170 -2.41 -8.54 -14.87
CA VAL A 170 -1.50 -8.75 -16.01
C VAL A 170 -0.19 -8.04 -15.73
N ILE A 171 0.90 -8.78 -15.63
CA ILE A 171 2.26 -8.25 -15.58
C ILE A 171 2.77 -8.15 -17.02
N VAL A 172 3.30 -6.97 -17.37
CA VAL A 172 3.99 -6.72 -18.65
C VAL A 172 5.45 -6.48 -18.32
N PRO A 173 6.36 -7.44 -18.56
CA PRO A 173 7.79 -7.21 -18.52
C PRO A 173 8.20 -6.33 -19.68
N HIS A 174 9.00 -5.31 -19.39
CA HIS A 174 9.62 -4.41 -20.36
C HIS A 174 11.09 -4.81 -20.51
N GLU A 175 11.36 -5.72 -21.44
CA GLU A 175 12.68 -6.34 -21.63
C GLU A 175 13.51 -5.61 -22.70
N ASN A 176 12.86 -4.91 -23.64
CA ASN A 176 13.54 -4.23 -24.75
C ASN A 176 13.43 -2.69 -24.73
N GLU A 177 12.37 -2.13 -24.16
CA GLU A 177 12.21 -0.66 -24.02
C GLU A 177 11.37 -0.28 -22.78
N LEU A 178 11.63 0.91 -22.21
CA LEU A 178 10.80 1.44 -21.12
C LEU A 178 9.41 1.87 -21.63
N PRO A 179 8.35 1.77 -20.81
CA PRO A 179 7.00 2.19 -21.19
C PRO A 179 6.97 3.64 -21.65
N SER A 180 6.25 3.89 -22.75
CA SER A 180 6.05 5.25 -23.25
C SER A 180 5.04 6.02 -22.39
N ALA A 181 5.09 7.35 -22.45
CA ALA A 181 4.13 8.24 -21.78
C ALA A 181 2.67 8.11 -22.28
N LYS A 182 2.40 7.22 -23.24
CA LYS A 182 1.04 6.82 -23.67
C LYS A 182 0.53 5.58 -22.93
N GLU A 183 1.43 4.76 -22.40
CA GLU A 183 1.12 3.51 -21.70
C GLU A 183 1.03 3.73 -20.19
N THR A 184 1.90 4.59 -19.64
CA THR A 184 1.99 4.87 -18.19
C THR A 184 2.01 6.37 -17.93
N SER A 185 1.30 6.86 -16.90
CA SER A 185 1.43 8.26 -16.46
C SER A 185 2.69 8.55 -15.64
N PHE A 186 3.39 7.50 -15.18
CA PHE A 186 4.65 7.59 -14.43
C PHE A 186 5.84 7.60 -15.39
N GLN A 187 6.76 8.57 -15.25
CA GLN A 187 7.90 8.71 -16.17
C GLN A 187 9.09 7.84 -15.74
N HIS A 188 9.13 6.59 -16.20
CA HIS A 188 10.16 5.61 -15.82
C HIS A 188 11.60 6.12 -16.04
N GLU A 189 11.91 6.73 -17.20
CA GLU A 189 13.22 7.31 -17.47
C GLU A 189 13.62 8.40 -16.46
N ALA A 190 12.68 9.27 -16.09
CA ALA A 190 12.91 10.32 -15.09
C ALA A 190 13.11 9.73 -13.69
N PHE A 191 12.41 8.64 -13.34
CA PHE A 191 12.63 7.91 -12.10
C PHE A 191 14.05 7.34 -12.05
N TYR A 192 14.44 6.52 -13.02
CA TYR A 192 15.76 5.87 -13.03
C TYR A 192 16.92 6.88 -13.10
N SER A 193 16.79 7.96 -13.87
CA SER A 193 17.79 9.03 -13.94
C SER A 193 18.00 9.72 -12.58
N ASN A 194 16.92 9.97 -11.83
CA ASN A 194 17.02 10.52 -10.48
C ASN A 194 17.52 9.47 -9.48
N LEU A 195 17.12 8.21 -9.61
CA LEU A 195 17.54 7.11 -8.72
C LEU A 195 19.05 6.92 -8.79
N HIS A 196 19.59 6.81 -10.02
CA HIS A 196 21.03 6.77 -10.26
C HIS A 196 21.75 7.98 -9.64
N HIS A 197 21.24 9.21 -9.89
CA HIS A 197 21.80 10.42 -9.29
C HIS A 197 21.87 10.35 -7.75
N TYR A 198 20.80 9.92 -7.08
CA TYR A 198 20.78 9.86 -5.61
C TYR A 198 21.69 8.75 -5.05
N HIS A 199 21.73 7.55 -5.65
CA HIS A 199 22.67 6.51 -5.21
C HIS A 199 24.13 6.93 -5.41
N THR A 200 24.49 7.54 -6.55
CA THR A 200 25.83 8.08 -6.77
C THR A 200 26.20 9.16 -5.74
N LYS A 201 25.25 10.05 -5.44
CA LYS A 201 25.43 11.13 -4.44
C LYS A 201 25.63 10.59 -3.02
N LEU A 202 24.89 9.54 -2.64
CA LEU A 202 24.95 8.91 -1.32
C LEU A 202 26.07 7.88 -1.20
N ARG A 203 26.66 7.45 -2.33
CA ARG A 203 27.67 6.39 -2.42
C ARG A 203 27.16 5.05 -1.86
N ASN A 204 25.92 4.69 -2.15
CA ASN A 204 25.38 3.40 -1.76
C ASN A 204 26.21 2.29 -2.44
N PRO A 205 26.84 1.38 -1.67
CA PRO A 205 27.43 0.17 -2.25
C PRO A 205 26.31 -0.73 -2.77
N ASP A 206 26.50 -1.32 -3.94
CA ASP A 206 25.62 -2.34 -4.55
C ASP A 206 24.13 -1.96 -4.56
N ALA A 207 23.85 -0.74 -5.01
CA ALA A 207 22.51 -0.14 -5.03
C ALA A 207 21.44 -1.02 -5.70
N SER A 208 20.37 -1.27 -4.95
CA SER A 208 19.31 -2.25 -5.23
C SER A 208 17.89 -1.70 -5.04
N PHE A 209 17.70 -0.73 -4.13
CA PHE A 209 16.37 -0.19 -3.81
C PHE A 209 15.79 0.61 -4.98
N GLY A 210 14.68 0.13 -5.55
CA GLY A 210 14.06 0.70 -6.75
C GLY A 210 14.73 0.30 -8.06
N LYS A 211 15.76 -0.56 -8.04
CA LYS A 211 16.43 -1.08 -9.25
C LYS A 211 15.40 -1.72 -10.18
N HIS A 212 14.52 -2.55 -9.62
CA HIS A 212 13.30 -3.05 -10.24
C HIS A 212 12.08 -2.27 -9.74
N LEU A 213 11.22 -1.86 -10.66
CA LEU A 213 9.98 -1.16 -10.38
C LEU A 213 8.82 -1.87 -11.09
N MET A 214 7.73 -2.14 -10.36
CA MET A 214 6.45 -2.50 -10.96
C MET A 214 5.47 -1.33 -10.80
N TYR A 215 4.93 -0.85 -11.91
CA TYR A 215 3.99 0.27 -11.95
C TYR A 215 2.59 -0.16 -12.38
N GLY A 216 1.56 0.34 -11.70
CA GLY A 216 0.18 0.24 -12.18
C GLY A 216 -0.58 1.56 -12.00
N GLU A 217 -1.30 1.99 -13.03
CA GLU A 217 -2.20 3.15 -12.97
C GLU A 217 -3.29 2.97 -11.90
N VAL A 218 -3.90 1.77 -11.86
CA VAL A 218 -4.96 1.41 -10.91
C VAL A 218 -4.70 0.02 -10.36
N VAL A 219 -4.36 -0.05 -9.06
CA VAL A 219 -4.12 -1.31 -8.34
C VAL A 219 -5.03 -1.42 -7.12
N THR A 220 -5.17 -2.62 -6.55
CA THR A 220 -5.83 -2.80 -5.25
C THR A 220 -5.05 -2.08 -4.14
N SER A 221 -3.84 -2.57 -3.85
CA SER A 221 -2.89 -1.97 -2.92
C SER A 221 -1.48 -2.49 -3.22
N THR A 222 -0.52 -1.59 -3.36
CA THR A 222 0.91 -1.90 -3.58
C THR A 222 1.48 -2.82 -2.49
N ASN A 223 1.11 -2.59 -1.23
CA ASN A 223 1.51 -3.46 -0.11
C ASN A 223 0.82 -4.82 -0.20
N THR A 224 -0.50 -4.85 -0.43
CA THR A 224 -1.28 -6.11 -0.45
C THR A 224 -0.87 -7.03 -1.58
N LEU A 225 -0.57 -6.50 -2.78
CA LEU A 225 -0.05 -7.27 -3.91
C LEU A 225 1.24 -8.04 -3.58
N LEU A 226 2.04 -7.55 -2.62
CA LEU A 226 3.24 -8.21 -2.11
C LEU A 226 2.94 -9.09 -0.88
N GLU A 227 2.37 -8.51 0.18
CA GLU A 227 2.12 -9.15 1.48
C GLU A 227 1.23 -10.39 1.39
N LYS A 228 0.28 -10.40 0.44
CA LYS A 228 -0.67 -11.51 0.25
C LYS A 228 -0.28 -12.50 -0.83
N ASN A 229 0.91 -12.36 -1.41
CA ASN A 229 1.46 -13.30 -2.39
C ASN A 229 2.90 -13.73 -2.02
N PRO A 230 3.13 -14.39 -0.85
CA PRO A 230 4.44 -14.87 -0.44
C PRO A 230 5.21 -15.68 -1.50
N THR A 231 4.56 -16.45 -2.38
CA THR A 231 5.22 -17.13 -3.49
C THR A 231 5.85 -16.16 -4.50
N LEU A 232 5.21 -15.01 -4.76
CA LEU A 232 5.80 -13.94 -5.57
C LEU A 232 6.86 -13.18 -4.75
N LEU A 233 6.51 -12.69 -3.55
CA LEU A 233 7.35 -11.90 -2.65
C LEU A 233 8.76 -12.46 -2.44
N ARG A 234 8.88 -13.79 -2.26
CA ARG A 234 10.16 -14.48 -2.01
C ARG A 234 11.06 -14.61 -3.22
N ASN A 235 10.52 -14.42 -4.42
CA ASN A 235 11.23 -14.50 -5.70
C ASN A 235 11.36 -13.11 -6.36
N LEU A 236 11.18 -12.05 -5.57
CA LEU A 236 11.51 -10.68 -5.93
C LEU A 236 12.80 -10.27 -5.21
N PRO A 237 13.66 -9.44 -5.81
CA PRO A 237 14.90 -9.04 -5.18
C PRO A 237 14.68 -8.04 -4.03
N ASN A 238 15.65 -8.00 -3.11
CA ASN A 238 15.75 -6.97 -2.09
C ASN A 238 15.73 -5.58 -2.75
N GLY A 239 14.88 -4.67 -2.27
CA GLY A 239 14.70 -3.35 -2.87
C GLY A 239 13.68 -3.26 -4.01
N PHE A 240 13.12 -4.39 -4.49
CA PHE A 240 12.04 -4.37 -5.47
C PHE A 240 10.87 -3.51 -4.98
N THR A 241 10.36 -2.63 -5.83
CA THR A 241 9.35 -1.63 -5.46
C THR A 241 8.13 -1.69 -6.37
N ILE A 242 6.93 -1.66 -5.79
CA ILE A 242 5.69 -1.41 -6.52
C ILE A 242 5.22 0.02 -6.26
N THR A 243 4.88 0.79 -7.30
CA THR A 243 4.27 2.13 -7.19
C THR A 243 3.00 2.23 -8.03
N ALA A 244 2.08 3.14 -7.66
CA ALA A 244 0.81 3.29 -8.37
C ALA A 244 0.23 4.70 -8.31
N THR A 245 -0.50 5.11 -9.35
CA THR A 245 -1.26 6.38 -9.34
C THR A 245 -2.50 6.28 -8.44
N THR A 246 -3.22 5.16 -8.50
CA THR A 246 -4.47 4.92 -7.75
C THR A 246 -4.44 3.58 -7.02
N GLN A 247 -4.77 3.60 -5.72
CA GLN A 247 -5.08 2.39 -4.94
C GLN A 247 -6.57 2.38 -4.59
N ILE A 248 -7.31 1.39 -5.09
CA ILE A 248 -8.76 1.26 -4.82
C ILE A 248 -9.07 0.55 -3.48
N ALA A 249 -8.10 -0.14 -2.90
CA ALA A 249 -8.18 -0.88 -1.64
C ALA A 249 -6.98 -0.59 -0.73
N GLY A 250 -6.56 0.69 -0.66
CA GLY A 250 -5.43 1.13 0.16
C GLY A 250 -5.62 0.81 1.65
N ARG A 251 -4.60 0.25 2.29
CA ARG A 251 -4.61 -0.16 3.70
C ARG A 251 -3.73 0.74 4.56
N GLY A 252 -4.21 1.04 5.76
CA GLY A 252 -3.41 1.53 6.89
C GLY A 252 -3.12 0.41 7.88
N ARG A 253 -2.66 0.77 9.09
CA ARG A 253 -2.44 -0.18 10.19
C ARG A 253 -3.78 -0.73 10.72
N GLU A 254 -3.78 -2.03 11.03
CA GLU A 254 -4.94 -2.79 11.53
C GLU A 254 -6.12 -2.72 10.55
N SER A 255 -7.29 -2.25 10.99
CA SER A 255 -8.53 -2.12 10.20
C SER A 255 -8.67 -0.78 9.47
N ASN A 256 -7.71 0.14 9.60
CA ASN A 256 -7.81 1.46 8.97
C ASN A 256 -7.64 1.37 7.44
N VAL A 257 -8.49 2.09 6.70
CA VAL A 257 -8.35 2.27 5.24
C VAL A 257 -7.44 3.47 4.95
N TRP A 258 -6.53 3.33 3.99
CA TRP A 258 -5.79 4.45 3.42
C TRP A 258 -6.53 4.98 2.19
N ILE A 259 -7.22 6.11 2.35
CA ILE A 259 -7.87 6.81 1.24
C ILE A 259 -6.80 7.60 0.48
N ALA A 260 -6.67 7.35 -0.82
CA ALA A 260 -5.71 8.02 -1.68
C ALA A 260 -6.42 8.82 -2.80
N PRO A 261 -6.73 10.11 -2.56
CA PRO A 261 -7.17 10.99 -3.64
C PRO A 261 -6.09 11.10 -4.74
N PRO A 262 -6.46 11.49 -5.97
CA PRO A 262 -5.49 11.75 -7.04
C PRO A 262 -4.36 12.67 -6.58
N GLY A 263 -3.14 12.37 -7.04
CA GLY A 263 -1.92 13.09 -6.66
C GLY A 263 -1.26 12.62 -5.36
N ALA A 264 -1.64 11.47 -4.79
CA ALA A 264 -0.83 10.81 -3.76
C ALA A 264 0.39 10.10 -4.37
N LEU A 265 1.52 10.08 -3.67
CA LEU A 265 2.63 9.16 -3.96
C LEU A 265 2.46 7.93 -3.08
N MET A 266 2.28 6.77 -3.69
CA MET A 266 2.04 5.50 -2.99
C MET A 266 2.94 4.41 -3.55
N PHE A 267 3.74 3.80 -2.70
CA PHE A 267 4.62 2.71 -3.10
C PHE A 267 4.83 1.72 -1.97
N SER A 268 5.31 0.52 -2.30
CA SER A 268 5.75 -0.48 -1.33
C SER A 268 7.05 -1.12 -1.80
N THR A 269 8.03 -1.22 -0.89
CA THR A 269 9.36 -1.77 -1.18
C THR A 269 9.64 -2.99 -0.32
N ILE A 270 10.24 -4.01 -0.91
CA ILE A 270 10.58 -5.28 -0.27
C ILE A 270 11.97 -5.20 0.37
N LEU A 271 12.12 -5.75 1.57
CA LEU A 271 13.42 -6.02 2.19
C LEU A 271 13.48 -7.47 2.67
N HIS A 272 14.54 -8.19 2.34
CA HIS A 272 14.85 -9.49 2.96
C HIS A 272 15.87 -9.28 4.07
N HIS A 273 15.38 -9.22 5.31
CA HIS A 273 16.14 -8.72 6.44
C HIS A 273 16.61 -9.86 7.36
N ALA A 274 17.92 -10.06 7.46
CA ALA A 274 18.50 -11.07 8.34
C ALA A 274 18.46 -10.63 9.81
N PHE A 275 18.16 -11.55 10.73
CA PHE A 275 18.11 -11.26 12.16
C PHE A 275 19.50 -11.25 12.81
N THR A 276 20.33 -10.26 12.46
CA THR A 276 21.74 -10.17 12.88
C THR A 276 22.02 -8.88 13.66
N GLY A 277 21.49 -8.79 14.90
CA GLY A 277 21.72 -7.63 15.78
C GLY A 277 21.01 -6.33 15.36
N ALA A 278 20.21 -6.40 14.30
CA ALA A 278 19.44 -5.30 13.74
C ALA A 278 17.94 -5.65 13.86
N PRO A 279 17.19 -5.06 14.81
CA PRO A 279 15.79 -5.46 15.05
C PRO A 279 14.82 -4.88 14.00
N VAL A 280 14.01 -5.75 13.39
CA VAL A 280 13.10 -5.43 12.27
C VAL A 280 12.10 -4.28 12.54
N VAL A 281 11.80 -4.00 13.82
CA VAL A 281 10.98 -2.85 14.24
C VAL A 281 11.53 -1.51 13.73
N PHE A 282 12.85 -1.38 13.59
CA PHE A 282 13.49 -0.14 13.13
C PHE A 282 13.29 0.15 11.65
N ILE A 283 12.91 -0.82 10.80
CA ILE A 283 12.66 -0.59 9.37
C ILE A 283 11.63 0.53 9.15
N GLN A 284 10.62 0.62 10.01
CA GLN A 284 9.63 1.69 10.01
C GLN A 284 10.22 3.07 10.34
N TYR A 285 11.19 3.12 11.25
CA TYR A 285 11.88 4.35 11.66
C TYR A 285 12.86 4.81 10.56
N LEU A 286 13.56 3.88 9.91
CA LEU A 286 14.42 4.16 8.76
C LEU A 286 13.61 4.68 7.57
N ALA A 287 12.44 4.09 7.29
CA ALA A 287 11.50 4.59 6.29
C ALA A 287 11.02 6.02 6.62
N ALA A 288 10.71 6.31 7.89
CA ALA A 288 10.31 7.65 8.34
C ALA A 288 11.44 8.69 8.16
N LEU A 289 12.66 8.32 8.51
CA LEU A 289 13.87 9.12 8.29
C LEU A 289 14.12 9.36 6.80
N ALA A 290 14.01 8.33 5.97
CA ALA A 290 14.21 8.42 4.52
C ALA A 290 13.20 9.35 3.85
N ILE A 291 11.93 9.33 4.27
CA ILE A 291 10.91 10.29 3.81
C ILE A 291 11.30 11.72 4.17
N VAL A 292 11.61 11.99 5.44
CA VAL A 292 11.95 13.35 5.91
C VAL A 292 13.21 13.87 5.22
N GLN A 293 14.24 13.04 5.09
CA GLN A 293 15.49 13.42 4.41
C GLN A 293 15.28 13.58 2.90
N GLY A 294 14.48 12.72 2.25
CA GLY A 294 14.19 12.82 0.82
C GLY A 294 13.46 14.11 0.46
N ILE A 295 12.51 14.51 1.32
CA ILE A 295 11.82 15.80 1.21
C ILE A 295 12.80 16.96 1.43
N LYS A 296 13.59 16.95 2.51
CA LYS A 296 14.47 18.07 2.89
C LYS A 296 15.71 18.24 1.99
N THR A 297 16.18 17.16 1.36
CA THR A 297 17.38 17.17 0.49
C THR A 297 17.08 17.11 -1.01
N TYR A 298 15.79 17.14 -1.38
CA TYR A 298 15.27 17.05 -2.75
C TYR A 298 15.95 18.01 -3.74
N ALA A 299 16.15 19.27 -3.34
CA ALA A 299 16.92 20.28 -4.06
C ALA A 299 17.31 21.44 -3.10
N PRO A 300 18.15 22.41 -3.54
CA PRO A 300 18.41 23.62 -2.76
C PRO A 300 17.13 24.35 -2.36
N GLY A 301 17.05 24.80 -1.09
CA GLY A 301 15.88 25.47 -0.50
C GLY A 301 14.91 24.55 0.27
N TYR A 302 14.90 23.25 -0.01
CA TYR A 302 13.88 22.32 0.53
C TYR A 302 14.09 21.94 2.01
N ALA A 303 15.27 22.21 2.57
CA ALA A 303 15.60 21.87 3.96
C ALA A 303 14.66 22.51 5.01
N LYS A 304 13.98 23.60 4.65
CA LYS A 304 13.00 24.32 5.48
C LYS A 304 11.56 23.81 5.36
N ILE A 305 11.27 22.83 4.49
CA ILE A 305 9.95 22.23 4.40
C ILE A 305 9.57 21.63 5.77
N PRO A 306 8.44 22.04 6.37
CA PRO A 306 8.15 21.81 7.79
C PRO A 306 7.55 20.42 8.06
N VAL A 307 8.16 19.37 7.50
CA VAL A 307 7.78 17.98 7.79
C VAL A 307 8.34 17.49 9.13
N LYS A 308 7.53 16.69 9.79
CA LYS A 308 7.71 16.18 11.15
C LYS A 308 7.24 14.73 11.26
N LEU A 309 7.78 13.99 12.23
CA LEU A 309 7.44 12.61 12.53
C LEU A 309 6.52 12.54 13.75
N LYS A 310 5.41 11.82 13.60
CA LYS A 310 4.58 11.41 14.73
C LYS A 310 4.81 9.92 14.96
N TRP A 311 5.19 9.57 16.19
CA TRP A 311 5.41 8.20 16.59
C TRP A 311 4.10 7.37 16.49
N PRO A 312 4.17 6.10 16.03
CA PRO A 312 5.37 5.39 15.58
C PRO A 312 5.62 5.47 14.07
N ASN A 313 4.63 5.84 13.25
CA ASN A 313 4.61 5.50 11.81
C ASN A 313 4.01 6.59 10.88
N ASP A 314 3.76 7.80 11.37
CA ASP A 314 3.04 8.83 10.61
C ASP A 314 3.91 10.05 10.27
N ILE A 315 3.71 10.58 9.06
CA ILE A 315 4.36 11.81 8.59
C ILE A 315 3.37 12.97 8.72
N TYR A 316 3.78 14.03 9.40
CA TYR A 316 3.02 15.24 9.62
C TYR A 316 3.72 16.43 8.97
N ALA A 317 2.96 17.48 8.69
CA ALA A 317 3.50 18.79 8.34
C ALA A 317 2.89 19.85 9.24
N GLN A 318 3.72 20.80 9.66
CA GLN A 318 3.24 22.04 10.28
C GLN A 318 2.81 22.98 9.16
N LEU A 319 1.54 23.37 9.13
CA LEU A 319 1.02 24.30 8.12
C LEU A 319 1.67 25.68 8.30
N PRO A 320 2.05 26.41 7.22
CA PRO A 320 2.57 27.77 7.34
C PRO A 320 1.46 28.77 7.67
N GLY A 321 1.76 29.76 8.53
CA GLY A 321 0.79 30.73 9.02
C GLY A 321 1.02 31.18 10.47
N SER A 322 -0.07 31.20 11.26
CA SER A 322 -0.18 31.63 12.67
C SER A 322 0.93 31.13 13.61
N SER A 323 1.20 31.86 14.70
CA SER A 323 2.23 31.51 15.70
C SER A 323 2.13 30.09 16.28
N ASN A 324 0.93 29.52 16.30
CA ASN A 324 0.66 28.17 16.86
C ASN A 324 0.53 27.08 15.78
N ASN A 325 0.85 27.40 14.51
CA ASN A 325 0.69 26.60 13.30
C ASN A 325 0.32 25.11 13.48
N PRO A 326 -0.91 24.69 13.11
CA PRO A 326 -1.38 23.33 13.35
C PRO A 326 -0.58 22.31 12.55
N VAL A 327 -0.34 21.16 13.17
CA VAL A 327 0.25 19.98 12.51
C VAL A 327 -0.84 19.09 11.93
N VAL A 328 -0.70 18.70 10.67
CA VAL A 328 -1.64 17.86 9.95
C VAL A 328 -0.94 16.63 9.39
N LYS A 329 -1.62 15.49 9.36
CA LYS A 329 -1.07 14.26 8.78
C LYS A 329 -0.99 14.41 7.26
N ILE A 330 0.19 14.18 6.70
CA ILE A 330 0.43 14.20 5.25
C ILE A 330 0.95 12.86 4.72
N GLY A 331 1.17 11.88 5.59
CA GLY A 331 1.67 10.57 5.18
C GLY A 331 1.56 9.51 6.26
N GLY A 332 1.70 8.25 5.84
CA GLY A 332 1.71 7.10 6.73
C GLY A 332 2.59 5.98 6.19
N ILE A 333 3.18 5.23 7.11
CA ILE A 333 4.03 4.07 6.84
C ILE A 333 3.31 2.83 7.38
N LEU A 334 3.30 1.75 6.60
CA LEU A 334 2.76 0.45 6.95
C LEU A 334 3.83 -0.60 6.65
N VAL A 335 4.49 -1.10 7.70
CA VAL A 335 5.45 -2.21 7.60
C VAL A 335 4.73 -3.51 7.94
N ASN A 336 4.77 -4.47 7.02
CA ASN A 336 4.35 -5.85 7.24
C ASN A 336 5.58 -6.74 7.16
N SER A 337 5.72 -7.71 8.06
CA SER A 337 6.85 -8.64 8.07
C SER A 337 6.38 -10.07 8.33
N SER A 338 6.81 -11.01 7.49
CA SER A 338 6.70 -12.45 7.75
C SER A 338 8.09 -13.04 7.99
N TYR A 339 8.24 -13.82 9.06
CA TYR A 339 9.49 -14.50 9.37
C TYR A 339 9.54 -15.88 8.70
N SER A 340 10.63 -16.20 8.01
CA SER A 340 10.83 -17.46 7.30
C SER A 340 12.28 -17.93 7.46
N GLY A 341 12.50 -19.07 8.14
CA GLY A 341 13.84 -19.61 8.39
C GLY A 341 14.67 -18.74 9.33
N SER A 342 15.52 -17.87 8.75
CA SER A 342 16.42 -16.93 9.44
C SER A 342 16.26 -15.47 8.98
N THR A 343 15.34 -15.20 8.06
CA THR A 343 15.10 -13.88 7.46
C THR A 343 13.66 -13.44 7.67
N TYR A 344 13.46 -12.12 7.74
CA TYR A 344 12.17 -11.49 7.61
C TYR A 344 11.97 -11.04 6.16
N ASP A 345 10.90 -11.50 5.53
CA ASP A 345 10.37 -10.88 4.31
C ASP A 345 9.54 -9.66 4.76
N VAL A 346 10.00 -8.45 4.45
CA VAL A 346 9.41 -7.19 4.93
C VAL A 346 8.88 -6.38 3.75
N VAL A 347 7.58 -6.05 3.78
CA VAL A 347 6.93 -5.14 2.85
C VAL A 347 6.74 -3.79 3.54
N THR A 348 7.47 -2.78 3.09
CA THR A 348 7.39 -1.40 3.61
C THR A 348 6.54 -0.55 2.68
N GLY A 349 5.25 -0.41 2.99
CA GLY A 349 4.32 0.46 2.29
C GLY A 349 4.37 1.90 2.79
N ILE A 350 4.43 2.87 1.88
CA ILE A 350 4.47 4.31 2.15
C ILE A 350 3.40 5.01 1.33
N GLY A 351 2.56 5.80 2.00
CA GLY A 351 1.61 6.72 1.38
C GLY A 351 1.92 8.16 1.76
N LEU A 352 2.07 9.05 0.77
CA LEU A 352 2.36 10.47 0.95
C LEU A 352 1.41 11.34 0.14
N ASN A 353 0.92 12.40 0.75
CA ASN A 353 0.13 13.41 0.07
C ASN A 353 1.06 14.32 -0.73
N LEU A 354 1.21 14.09 -2.03
CA LEU A 354 2.23 14.77 -2.86
C LEU A 354 1.67 16.03 -3.54
N SER A 355 0.64 15.84 -4.35
CA SER A 355 -0.03 16.84 -5.20
C SER A 355 -1.53 16.92 -4.97
N ASN A 356 -2.05 16.28 -3.92
CA ASN A 356 -3.48 16.26 -3.63
C ASN A 356 -4.05 17.67 -3.46
N ALA A 357 -5.26 17.87 -3.99
CA ALA A 357 -6.02 19.10 -3.84
C ALA A 357 -6.58 19.26 -2.42
N LEU A 358 -6.96 20.49 -2.08
CA LEU A 358 -7.68 20.81 -0.84
C LEU A 358 -8.99 20.00 -0.73
N PRO A 359 -9.42 19.60 0.47
CA PRO A 359 -8.87 19.97 1.79
C PRO A 359 -7.61 19.21 2.23
N THR A 360 -7.13 18.24 1.44
CA THR A 360 -5.93 17.47 1.78
C THR A 360 -4.68 18.35 1.68
N THR A 361 -3.92 18.43 2.78
CA THR A 361 -2.59 19.08 2.75
C THR A 361 -1.60 18.18 2.06
N SER A 362 -0.87 18.72 1.09
CA SER A 362 0.09 18.02 0.25
C SER A 362 1.48 18.70 0.25
N LEU A 363 2.53 17.95 -0.09
CA LEU A 363 3.90 18.45 -0.14
C LEU A 363 4.06 19.60 -1.15
N ASN A 364 3.34 19.57 -2.26
CA ASN A 364 3.37 20.64 -3.26
C ASN A 364 2.67 21.92 -2.78
N LEU A 365 1.65 21.82 -1.93
CA LEU A 365 1.10 22.99 -1.24
C LEU A 365 2.17 23.62 -0.32
N LEU A 366 2.87 22.82 0.48
CA LEU A 366 3.93 23.30 1.38
C LEU A 366 5.13 23.91 0.63
N ALA A 367 5.47 23.38 -0.54
CA ALA A 367 6.52 23.90 -1.44
C ALA A 367 6.13 25.26 -2.04
N SER A 368 4.87 25.40 -2.50
CA SER A 368 4.34 26.66 -3.03
C SER A 368 4.26 27.79 -1.99
N ALA A 369 4.07 27.43 -0.72
CA ALA A 369 3.98 28.37 0.39
C ALA A 369 5.34 28.83 0.97
N GLN A 370 6.46 28.39 0.39
CA GLN A 370 7.79 28.91 0.75
C GLN A 370 8.02 30.31 0.15
N SER A 371 9.01 31.02 0.71
CA SER A 371 9.44 32.34 0.23
C SER A 371 10.95 32.32 -0.08
N PRO A 372 11.36 32.33 -1.36
CA PRO A 372 10.52 32.23 -2.57
C PRO A 372 9.85 30.84 -2.71
N PRO A 373 8.75 30.73 -3.49
CA PRO A 373 8.10 29.45 -3.76
C PRO A 373 9.06 28.44 -4.39
N LEU A 374 9.03 27.20 -3.91
CA LEU A 374 9.82 26.12 -4.47
C LEU A 374 9.10 25.48 -5.67
N LYS A 375 9.87 24.84 -6.55
CA LYS A 375 9.31 23.99 -7.61
C LYS A 375 8.47 22.85 -7.00
N PRO A 376 7.46 22.31 -7.70
CA PRO A 376 6.78 21.12 -7.23
C PRO A 376 7.72 19.91 -7.18
N PHE A 377 7.52 19.07 -6.18
CA PHE A 377 7.96 17.68 -6.16
C PHE A 377 7.23 16.89 -7.26
N THR A 378 7.96 16.02 -7.98
CA THR A 378 7.36 15.02 -8.88
C THR A 378 7.39 13.63 -8.22
N PRO A 379 6.45 12.72 -8.54
CA PRO A 379 6.42 11.40 -7.91
C PRO A 379 7.68 10.60 -8.21
N GLU A 380 8.21 10.68 -9.42
CA GLU A 380 9.41 9.96 -9.88
C GLU A 380 10.63 10.38 -9.07
N LYS A 381 10.91 11.69 -9.02
CA LYS A 381 12.10 12.20 -8.34
C LYS A 381 12.01 12.03 -6.82
N LEU A 382 10.82 12.21 -6.23
CA LEU A 382 10.65 12.04 -4.79
C LEU A 382 10.76 10.56 -4.39
N LEU A 383 10.17 9.64 -5.16
CA LEU A 383 10.33 8.20 -4.96
C LEU A 383 11.80 7.80 -5.02
N ALA A 384 12.51 8.20 -6.09
CA ALA A 384 13.94 7.97 -6.24
C ALA A 384 14.77 8.49 -5.07
N SER A 385 14.48 9.72 -4.60
CA SER A 385 15.18 10.30 -3.46
C SER A 385 14.94 9.52 -2.16
N ILE A 386 13.72 9.03 -1.92
CA ILE A 386 13.37 8.29 -0.70
C ILE A 386 13.99 6.90 -0.72
N LEU A 387 13.93 6.17 -1.84
CA LEU A 387 14.47 4.82 -1.96
C LEU A 387 15.99 4.78 -1.75
N ALA A 388 16.73 5.68 -2.39
CA ALA A 388 18.19 5.74 -2.23
C ALA A 388 18.63 6.11 -0.80
N LEU A 389 17.89 7.03 -0.14
CA LEU A 389 18.13 7.36 1.28
C LEU A 389 17.74 6.21 2.22
N PHE A 390 16.65 5.50 1.93
CA PHE A 390 16.19 4.37 2.73
C PHE A 390 17.22 3.23 2.69
N GLU A 391 17.79 2.93 1.53
CA GLU A 391 18.88 1.97 1.39
C GLU A 391 20.15 2.42 2.14
N SER A 392 20.55 3.68 2.01
CA SER A 392 21.72 4.24 2.70
C SER A 392 21.61 4.10 4.22
N LEU A 393 20.42 4.42 4.75
CA LEU A 393 20.06 4.23 6.15
C LEU A 393 20.00 2.74 6.54
N TYR A 394 19.43 1.88 5.69
CA TYR A 394 19.31 0.44 5.92
C TYR A 394 20.68 -0.26 5.99
N SER A 395 21.58 -0.01 5.04
CA SER A 395 22.94 -0.58 5.03
C SER A 395 23.74 -0.13 6.26
N THR A 396 23.59 1.14 6.67
CA THR A 396 24.20 1.66 7.90
C THR A 396 23.62 0.98 9.15
N PHE A 397 22.31 0.75 9.17
CA PHE A 397 21.60 0.11 10.28
C PHE A 397 21.98 -1.37 10.42
N CYS A 398 22.04 -2.12 9.33
CA CYS A 398 22.51 -3.51 9.32
C CYS A 398 23.96 -3.67 9.80
N THR A 399 24.78 -2.61 9.70
CA THR A 399 26.18 -2.61 10.14
C THR A 399 26.37 -2.13 11.58
N SER A 400 25.54 -1.19 12.06
CA SER A 400 25.79 -0.45 13.30
C SER A 400 24.59 -0.33 14.26
N GLY A 401 23.46 -0.97 13.94
CA GLY A 401 22.21 -0.82 14.67
C GLY A 401 21.60 0.59 14.53
N PHE A 402 20.61 0.90 15.37
CA PHE A 402 20.01 2.23 15.43
C PHE A 402 20.91 3.18 16.24
N ASN A 403 21.93 3.69 15.57
CA ASN A 403 23.01 4.46 16.18
C ASN A 403 22.60 5.91 16.57
N THR A 404 23.46 6.58 17.32
CA THR A 404 23.24 7.96 17.83
C THR A 404 22.97 9.00 16.74
N GLU A 405 23.48 8.81 15.52
CA GLU A 405 23.24 9.72 14.40
C GLU A 405 21.81 9.56 13.86
N MET A 406 21.34 8.32 13.70
CA MET A 406 19.93 8.03 13.36
C MET A 406 18.96 8.51 14.44
N GLU A 407 19.30 8.30 15.71
CA GLU A 407 18.55 8.79 16.85
C GLU A 407 18.43 10.32 16.84
N ARG A 408 19.53 11.05 16.62
CA ARG A 408 19.51 12.52 16.49
C ARG A 408 18.62 12.98 15.34
N MET A 409 18.81 12.41 14.14
CA MET A 409 18.00 12.74 12.96
C MET A 409 16.50 12.46 13.19
N TYR A 410 16.16 11.46 14.00
CA TYR A 410 14.77 11.13 14.34
C TYR A 410 14.17 12.19 15.28
N TYR A 411 14.89 12.56 16.35
CA TYR A 411 14.42 13.58 17.30
C TYR A 411 14.42 15.02 16.73
N ASP A 412 15.31 15.36 15.78
CA ASP A 412 15.23 16.63 15.04
C ASP A 412 13.90 16.76 14.26
N ALA A 413 13.34 15.61 13.84
CA ALA A 413 12.12 15.52 13.07
C ALA A 413 10.87 15.21 13.90
N TRP A 414 10.94 14.64 15.10
CA TRP A 414 9.75 14.21 15.84
C TRP A 414 8.90 15.37 16.41
N LEU A 415 7.72 15.02 16.94
CA LEU A 415 6.74 15.95 17.56
C LEU A 415 6.61 15.83 19.09
N HIS A 416 7.35 14.92 19.74
CA HIS A 416 6.96 14.42 21.07
C HIS A 416 7.88 14.82 22.23
N THR A 417 8.88 15.68 22.03
CA THR A 417 9.76 16.17 23.12
C THR A 417 8.94 16.69 24.30
N ASP A 418 9.18 16.12 25.48
CA ASP A 418 8.56 16.49 26.76
C ASP A 418 7.02 16.52 26.77
N GLN A 419 6.36 15.89 25.78
CA GLN A 419 4.91 15.82 25.74
C GLN A 419 4.39 15.03 26.94
N ILE A 420 3.52 15.65 27.74
CA ILE A 420 2.83 14.96 28.83
C ILE A 420 1.62 14.23 28.24
N VAL A 421 1.55 12.93 28.50
CA VAL A 421 0.51 12.02 28.01
C VAL A 421 -0.12 11.23 29.16
N THR A 422 -1.28 10.65 28.89
CA THR A 422 -1.93 9.65 29.74
C THR A 422 -1.77 8.28 29.09
N LEU A 423 -1.16 7.31 29.78
CA LEU A 423 -0.91 5.96 29.31
C LEU A 423 -2.06 5.04 29.78
N GLU A 424 -3.01 4.72 28.91
CA GLU A 424 -4.17 3.90 29.29
C GLU A 424 -3.80 2.44 29.59
N SER A 425 -2.81 1.88 28.87
CA SER A 425 -2.31 0.52 29.11
C SER A 425 -1.75 0.34 30.51
N GLU A 426 -1.20 1.42 31.08
CA GLU A 426 -0.61 1.48 32.43
C GLU A 426 -1.59 2.01 33.47
N GLY A 427 -2.90 1.81 33.27
CA GLY A 427 -3.93 2.20 34.23
C GLY A 427 -4.25 3.71 34.25
N GLY A 428 -3.95 4.43 33.17
CA GLY A 428 -4.21 5.87 33.06
C GLY A 428 -3.13 6.75 33.72
N VAL A 429 -1.91 6.23 33.85
CA VAL A 429 -0.77 6.97 34.43
C VAL A 429 -0.41 8.18 33.57
N ARG A 430 -0.20 9.35 34.20
CA ARG A 430 0.40 10.51 33.55
C ARG A 430 1.91 10.30 33.42
N ALA A 431 2.45 10.50 32.22
CA ALA A 431 3.87 10.35 31.93
C ALA A 431 4.37 11.43 30.96
N ARG A 432 5.66 11.78 31.04
CA ARG A 432 6.35 12.67 30.10
C ARG A 432 7.12 11.82 29.10
N ILE A 433 6.88 11.99 27.80
CA ILE A 433 7.65 11.31 26.75
C ILE A 433 9.11 11.77 26.78
N LYS A 434 10.03 10.81 26.71
CA LYS A 434 11.49 11.03 26.77
C LYS A 434 12.23 10.64 25.51
N GLY A 435 11.78 9.63 24.78
CA GLY A 435 12.51 9.09 23.64
C GLY A 435 11.94 7.77 23.15
N ILE A 436 12.78 7.03 22.42
CA ILE A 436 12.62 5.61 22.12
C ILE A 436 13.84 4.83 22.62
N THR A 437 13.69 3.54 22.94
CA THR A 437 14.84 2.68 23.22
C THR A 437 15.60 2.38 21.92
N ARG A 438 16.94 2.43 21.94
CA ARG A 438 17.77 2.14 20.76
C ARG A 438 17.84 0.66 20.38
N ASP A 439 17.56 -0.22 21.33
CA ASP A 439 17.61 -1.66 21.09
C ASP A 439 16.27 -2.21 20.57
N TRP A 440 15.14 -1.57 20.87
CA TRP A 440 13.81 -2.14 20.60
C TRP A 440 12.77 -1.14 20.06
N GLY A 441 13.11 0.14 19.92
CA GLY A 441 12.18 1.16 19.41
C GLY A 441 10.94 1.34 20.29
N LEU A 442 11.04 1.05 21.59
CA LEU A 442 9.93 1.22 22.55
C LEU A 442 9.85 2.67 22.98
N LEU A 443 8.65 3.25 23.03
CA LEU A 443 8.43 4.62 23.48
C LEU A 443 8.73 4.72 24.98
N VAL A 444 9.72 5.54 25.34
CA VAL A 444 10.16 5.75 26.72
C VAL A 444 9.39 6.92 27.32
N ALA A 445 8.75 6.70 28.47
CA ALA A 445 8.01 7.70 29.20
C ALA A 445 8.36 7.69 30.71
N GLU A 446 8.52 8.87 31.30
CA GLU A 446 8.79 9.07 32.73
C GLU A 446 7.48 9.35 33.47
N GLU A 447 7.12 8.52 34.45
CA GLU A 447 5.90 8.69 35.24
C GLU A 447 5.93 9.99 36.06
N LEU A 448 4.79 10.67 36.10
CA LEU A 448 4.61 11.95 36.78
C LEU A 448 3.66 11.82 37.96
N GLY A 449 4.11 12.30 39.11
CA GLY A 449 3.30 12.45 40.32
C GLY A 449 2.63 13.82 40.40
N TRP A 450 2.43 14.28 41.64
CA TRP A 450 1.81 15.57 41.92
C TRP A 450 2.58 16.74 41.30
N GLN A 451 1.86 17.71 40.71
CA GLN A 451 2.42 18.85 39.96
C GLN A 451 3.37 18.46 38.80
N ASP A 452 3.08 17.36 38.10
CA ASP A 452 3.87 16.87 36.95
C ASP A 452 5.37 16.64 37.28
N ARG A 453 5.68 16.39 38.56
CA ARG A 453 7.02 16.06 39.05
C ARG A 453 7.38 14.61 38.72
N PRO A 454 8.58 14.31 38.19
CA PRO A 454 9.03 12.94 37.98
C PRO A 454 8.93 12.08 39.24
N THR A 455 8.44 10.84 39.13
CA THR A 455 8.54 9.83 40.20
C THR A 455 9.86 9.06 40.15
N GLY A 456 10.60 9.18 39.05
CA GLY A 456 11.81 8.38 38.76
C GLY A 456 11.51 7.01 38.14
N LYS A 457 10.23 6.60 38.05
CA LYS A 457 9.82 5.38 37.36
C LYS A 457 9.73 5.63 35.85
N VAL A 458 10.41 4.77 35.08
CA VAL A 458 10.37 4.78 33.62
C VAL A 458 9.44 3.66 33.13
N LEU A 459 8.68 3.95 32.08
CA LEU A 459 7.73 3.07 31.42
C LEU A 459 8.12 2.95 29.95
N GLU A 460 8.02 1.75 29.39
CA GLU A 460 8.34 1.46 27.98
C GLU A 460 7.09 0.92 27.27
N VAL A 461 6.64 1.62 26.24
CA VAL A 461 5.41 1.31 25.51
C VAL A 461 5.73 0.85 24.09
N ARG A 462 5.20 -0.32 23.71
CA ARG A 462 5.44 -0.89 22.38
C ARG A 462 4.64 -0.19 21.29
N SER A 463 5.16 -0.20 20.06
CA SER A 463 4.50 0.37 18.89
C SER A 463 3.33 -0.47 18.36
N ASP A 464 3.29 -1.77 18.66
CA ASP A 464 2.19 -2.68 18.32
C ASP A 464 1.03 -2.57 19.32
N GLY A 465 -0.21 -2.58 18.81
CA GLY A 465 -1.44 -2.49 19.61
C GLY A 465 -1.68 -1.15 20.33
N ASN A 466 -0.74 -0.20 20.31
CA ASN A 466 -0.90 1.13 20.91
C ASN A 466 -1.04 2.23 19.85
N SER A 467 -1.79 3.26 20.22
CA SER A 467 -2.09 4.44 19.42
C SER A 467 -1.76 5.72 20.20
N PHE A 468 -1.21 6.71 19.51
CA PHE A 468 -0.91 8.02 20.08
C PHE A 468 -1.97 9.01 19.59
N ASP A 469 -2.95 9.38 20.41
CA ASP A 469 -3.80 10.54 20.15
C ASP A 469 -3.05 11.80 20.59
N PHE A 470 -2.40 12.42 19.60
CA PHE A 470 -1.58 13.59 19.80
C PHE A 470 -2.38 14.81 20.29
N PHE A 471 -3.64 14.95 19.88
CA PHE A 471 -4.46 16.11 20.22
C PHE A 471 -5.10 15.98 21.60
N ARG A 472 -5.30 14.74 22.08
CA ARG A 472 -5.80 14.47 23.45
C ARG A 472 -4.70 14.20 24.47
N GLY A 473 -3.44 14.04 24.04
CA GLY A 473 -2.34 13.65 24.93
C GLY A 473 -2.55 12.26 25.50
N LEU A 474 -2.95 11.30 24.67
CA LEU A 474 -3.29 9.94 25.07
C LEU A 474 -2.39 8.93 24.36
N VAL A 475 -1.87 7.96 25.10
CA VAL A 475 -1.35 6.71 24.52
C VAL A 475 -2.29 5.60 24.95
N GLY A 476 -3.18 5.23 24.03
CA GLY A 476 -4.29 4.31 24.26
C GLY A 476 -4.14 3.05 23.44
N LYS A 477 -4.61 1.92 23.96
CA LYS A 477 -4.63 0.66 23.21
C LYS A 477 -5.60 0.79 22.04
N LYS A 478 -5.16 0.49 20.82
CA LYS A 478 -6.02 0.54 19.63
C LYS A 478 -6.93 -0.68 19.64
N VAL A 479 -8.25 -0.44 19.66
CA VAL A 479 -9.33 -1.45 19.77
C VAL A 479 -9.75 -1.93 18.39
#